data_AF-A0A962V2R0-F1
#
_entry.id   AF-A0A962V2R0-F1
#
_cell.length_a   1.000
_cell.length_b   1.000
_cell.length_c   1.000
_cell.angle_alpha   90.00
_cell.angle_beta   90.00
_cell.angle_gamma   90.00
#
_symmetry.space_group_name_H-M   'P 1'
#
loop_
_entity.id
_entity.type
_entity.pdbx_description
1 polymer ?
#
loop_
_entity_poly.entity_id
_entity_poly.type
_entity_poly.pdbx_seq_one_letter_code
_entity_poly.pdbx_strand_id
1 'polypeptide(L)'
;PGTYILILRSDIHASVRIGQLGWLTIEPGYYLYVGSALGPGGLRARLNRHLRGTSRPHWHLDYLRHYVNPVAIWLQATETRLEHHWASGLAQTQHLIIALARFGASDCRCPS
;
A
#
# COMPACT_ATOMS: atom_id res chain seq x y z
N PRO A 1 -6.23 -13.13 10.06
CA PRO A 1 -5.03 -12.97 9.19
C PRO A 1 -5.51 -12.76 7.74
N GLY A 2 -4.67 -12.24 6.84
CA GLY A 2 -5.03 -12.19 5.43
C GLY A 2 -4.16 -11.27 4.58
N THR A 3 -4.57 -11.14 3.32
CA THR A 3 -4.00 -10.21 2.32
C THR A 3 -5.07 -9.21 1.92
N TYR A 4 -4.68 -7.97 1.64
CA TYR A 4 -5.59 -6.88 1.27
C TYR A 4 -4.99 -5.97 0.20
N ILE A 5 -5.88 -5.31 -0.53
CA ILE A 5 -5.60 -4.16 -1.39
C ILE A 5 -6.33 -2.97 -0.77
N LEU A 6 -5.58 -1.94 -0.42
CA LEU A 6 -6.13 -0.65 -0.02
C LEU A 6 -6.18 0.24 -1.26
N ILE A 7 -7.39 0.64 -1.64
CA ILE A 7 -7.62 1.56 -2.77
C ILE A 7 -7.64 2.97 -2.20
N LEU A 8 -6.75 3.80 -2.72
CA LEU A 8 -6.52 5.17 -2.27
C LEU A 8 -6.77 6.12 -3.44
N ARG A 9 -7.27 7.31 -3.15
CA ARG A 9 -7.46 8.38 -4.12
C ARG A 9 -6.63 9.59 -3.73
N SER A 10 -5.92 10.16 -4.70
CA SER A 10 -5.37 11.51 -4.59
C SER A 10 -6.10 12.45 -5.54
N ASP A 11 -6.31 13.68 -5.09
CA ASP A 11 -6.80 14.78 -5.93
C ASP A 11 -5.73 15.87 -6.10
N ILE A 12 -4.50 15.60 -5.65
CA ILE A 12 -3.41 16.57 -5.63
C ILE A 12 -2.24 16.11 -6.50
N HIS A 13 -1.49 17.07 -6.98
CA HIS A 13 -0.16 16.86 -7.56
C HIS A 13 0.89 17.36 -6.56
N ALA A 14 1.76 16.47 -6.08
CA ALA A 14 2.76 16.81 -5.06
C ALA A 14 3.95 15.84 -5.06
N SER A 15 5.16 16.36 -4.79
CA SER A 15 6.33 15.52 -4.53
C SER A 15 6.49 15.31 -3.02
N VAL A 16 6.52 14.05 -2.58
CA VAL A 16 6.57 13.69 -1.16
C VAL A 16 7.70 12.72 -0.87
N ARG A 17 8.30 12.86 0.31
CA ARG A 17 9.36 11.95 0.76
C ARG A 17 8.76 10.73 1.48
N ILE A 18 9.03 9.55 0.95
CA ILE A 18 8.62 8.26 1.49
C ILE A 18 9.79 7.65 2.30
N GLY A 19 9.92 8.05 3.56
CA GLY A 19 10.96 7.55 4.46
C GLY A 19 12.36 7.55 3.83
N GLN A 20 13.01 6.38 3.86
CA GLN A 20 14.31 6.14 3.20
C GLN A 20 14.19 5.69 1.74
N LEU A 21 12.97 5.36 1.27
CA LEU A 21 12.75 4.88 -0.10
C LEU A 21 13.01 5.98 -1.14
N GLY A 22 12.80 7.24 -0.77
CA GLY A 22 13.11 8.39 -1.61
C GLY A 22 11.90 9.28 -1.83
N TRP A 23 11.79 9.85 -3.03
CA TRP A 23 10.71 10.76 -3.42
C TRP A 23 9.68 10.05 -4.30
N LEU A 24 8.42 10.39 -4.10
CA LEU A 24 7.29 9.97 -4.93
C LEU A 24 6.56 11.22 -5.42
N THR A 25 6.38 11.33 -6.74
CA THR A 25 5.43 12.27 -7.32
C THR A 25 4.04 11.65 -7.27
N ILE A 26 3.17 12.28 -6.50
CA ILE A 26 1.75 11.98 -6.46
C ILE A 26 1.07 12.76 -7.58
N GLU A 27 0.23 12.07 -8.34
CA GLU A 27 -0.64 12.55 -9.38
C GLU A 27 -2.09 12.33 -8.96
N PRO A 28 -3.04 13.17 -9.41
CA PRO A 28 -4.45 12.90 -9.22
C PRO A 28 -4.85 11.55 -9.84
N GLY A 29 -5.51 10.69 -9.06
CA GLY A 29 -5.86 9.35 -9.50
C GLY A 29 -5.98 8.33 -8.37
N TYR A 30 -5.99 7.06 -8.77
CA TYR A 30 -6.13 5.92 -7.87
C TYR A 30 -4.80 5.20 -7.66
N TYR A 31 -4.55 4.84 -6.41
CA TYR A 31 -3.39 4.09 -5.98
C TYR A 31 -3.84 2.80 -5.33
N LEU A 32 -3.19 1.70 -5.69
CA LEU A 32 -3.43 0.38 -5.12
C LEU A 32 -2.24 0.00 -4.25
N TYR A 33 -2.48 -0.21 -2.97
CA TYR A 33 -1.48 -0.71 -2.05
C TYR A 33 -1.81 -2.14 -1.64
N VAL A 34 -0.92 -3.08 -1.96
CA VAL A 34 -1.05 -4.48 -1.56
C VAL A 34 -0.28 -4.70 -0.26
N GLY A 35 -0.91 -5.39 0.70
CA GLY A 35 -0.25 -5.76 1.94
C GLY A 35 -0.84 -7.02 2.57
N SER A 36 -0.08 -7.61 3.49
CA SER A 36 -0.50 -8.75 4.30
C SER A 36 -0.52 -8.43 5.79
N ALA A 37 -1.36 -9.16 6.52
CA ALA A 37 -1.55 -9.02 7.95
C ALA A 37 -1.69 -10.41 8.60
N LEU A 38 -0.56 -11.12 8.67
CA LEU A 38 -0.48 -12.47 9.23
C LEU A 38 -0.02 -12.52 10.70
N GLY A 39 0.49 -11.41 11.22
CA GLY A 39 0.89 -11.30 12.62
C GLY A 39 -0.27 -11.02 13.59
N PRO A 40 0.05 -10.80 14.88
CA PRO A 40 -0.93 -10.49 15.92
C PRO A 40 -1.86 -9.34 15.55
N GLY A 41 -3.16 -9.49 15.83
CA GLY A 41 -4.20 -8.52 15.48
C GLY A 41 -4.69 -8.56 14.03
N GLY A 42 -3.97 -9.24 13.13
CA GLY A 42 -4.38 -9.55 11.76
C GLY A 42 -4.86 -8.35 10.93
N LEU A 43 -5.76 -8.62 9.99
CA LEU A 43 -6.34 -7.62 9.08
C LEU A 43 -6.94 -6.43 9.83
N ARG A 44 -7.72 -6.67 10.89
CA ARG A 44 -8.38 -5.61 11.66
C ARG A 44 -7.37 -4.61 12.21
N ALA A 45 -6.31 -5.07 12.88
CA ALA A 45 -5.31 -4.18 13.45
C ALA A 45 -4.55 -3.40 12.36
N ARG A 46 -4.15 -4.08 11.28
CA ARG A 46 -3.39 -3.46 10.18
C ARG A 46 -4.22 -2.42 9.42
N LEU A 47 -5.44 -2.77 9.01
CA LEU A 47 -6.34 -1.87 8.30
C LEU A 47 -6.73 -0.67 9.18
N ASN A 48 -7.04 -0.87 10.47
CA ASN A 48 -7.36 0.24 11.36
C ASN A 48 -6.24 1.27 11.45
N ARG A 49 -4.97 0.84 11.47
CA ARG A 49 -3.84 1.76 11.44
C ARG A 49 -3.80 2.57 10.15
N HIS A 50 -3.88 1.90 9.00
CA HIS A 50 -3.83 2.60 7.71
C HIS A 50 -5.02 3.53 7.49
N LEU A 51 -6.21 3.15 7.96
CA LEU A 51 -7.40 3.99 7.87
C LEU A 51 -7.31 5.23 8.76
N ARG A 52 -6.92 5.07 10.04
CA ARG A 52 -6.77 6.19 10.97
C ARG A 52 -5.61 7.13 10.61
N GLY A 53 -4.59 6.61 9.92
CA GLY A 53 -3.33 7.31 9.77
C GLY A 53 -2.52 7.31 11.08
N THR A 54 -1.28 7.79 11.01
CA THR A 54 -0.38 7.88 12.16
C THR A 54 0.52 9.10 12.00
N SER A 55 0.78 9.82 13.09
CA SER A 55 1.80 10.88 13.12
C SER A 55 3.23 10.33 13.23
N ARG A 56 3.36 9.03 13.48
CA ARG A 56 4.62 8.29 13.58
C ARG A 56 4.67 7.24 12.48
N PRO A 57 5.12 7.61 11.27
CA PRO A 57 5.14 6.69 10.14
C PRO A 57 6.17 5.56 10.38
N HIS A 58 5.78 4.35 10.03
CA HIS A 58 6.64 3.17 10.06
C HIS A 58 6.68 2.51 8.68
N TRP A 59 5.52 2.29 8.07
CA TRP A 59 5.40 1.73 6.73
C TRP A 59 5.43 2.84 5.67
N HIS A 60 5.87 2.52 4.45
CA HIS A 60 5.85 3.49 3.33
C HIS A 60 4.45 4.09 3.11
N LEU A 61 3.40 3.27 3.25
CA LEU A 61 2.02 3.73 3.20
C LEU A 61 1.71 4.79 4.27
N ASP A 62 2.29 4.71 5.47
CA ASP A 62 2.03 5.69 6.53
C ASP A 62 2.48 7.10 6.09
N TYR A 63 3.57 7.23 5.33
CA TYR A 63 4.03 8.50 4.75
C TYR A 63 3.08 9.01 3.67
N LEU A 64 2.63 8.11 2.78
CA LEU A 64 1.75 8.45 1.67
C LEU A 64 0.35 8.84 2.13
N ARG A 65 -0.14 8.25 3.23
CA ARG A 65 -1.50 8.45 3.76
C ARG A 65 -1.84 9.88 4.17
N HIS A 66 -0.88 10.78 4.30
CA HIS A 66 -1.16 12.20 4.52
C HIS A 66 -1.66 12.92 3.26
N TYR A 67 -1.48 12.32 2.09
CA TYR A 67 -1.69 12.94 0.79
C TYR A 67 -2.72 12.22 -0.09
N VAL A 68 -3.18 11.04 0.36
CA VAL A 68 -4.14 10.20 -0.35
C VAL A 68 -5.19 9.68 0.62
N ASN A 69 -6.43 9.55 0.19
CA ASN A 69 -7.57 9.13 1.01
C ASN A 69 -8.01 7.70 0.68
N PRO A 70 -8.28 6.82 1.67
CA PRO A 70 -8.82 5.48 1.41
C PRO A 70 -10.25 5.59 0.91
N VAL A 71 -10.55 4.85 -0.15
CA VAL A 71 -11.90 4.81 -0.75
C VAL A 71 -12.51 3.42 -0.75
N ALA A 72 -11.68 2.37 -0.77
CA ALA A 72 -12.16 0.99 -0.72
C ALA A 72 -11.08 0.04 -0.19
N ILE A 73 -11.52 -1.13 0.26
CA ILE A 73 -10.66 -2.24 0.69
C ILE A 73 -11.16 -3.51 0.01
N TRP A 74 -10.27 -4.19 -0.70
CA TRP A 74 -10.48 -5.58 -1.11
C TRP A 74 -9.61 -6.46 -0.23
N LEU A 75 -10.16 -7.55 0.29
CA LEU A 75 -9.41 -8.42 1.19
C LEU A 75 -9.79 -9.87 1.02
N GLN A 76 -8.83 -10.73 1.35
CA GLN A 76 -9.06 -12.15 1.50
C GLN A 76 -8.52 -12.57 2.88
N ALA A 77 -9.44 -13.06 3.72
CA ALA A 77 -9.06 -13.67 4.98
C ALA A 77 -8.43 -15.04 4.69
N THR A 78 -7.14 -15.17 5.01
CA THR A 78 -6.34 -16.38 4.77
C THR A 78 -5.12 -16.37 5.68
N GLU A 79 -4.57 -17.53 5.98
CA GLU A 79 -3.27 -17.67 6.65
C GLU A 79 -2.11 -17.69 5.65
N THR A 80 -2.40 -17.93 4.38
CA THR A 80 -1.41 -17.92 3.30
C THR A 80 -1.01 -16.49 2.96
N ARG A 81 0.30 -16.24 2.85
CA ARG A 81 0.82 -14.96 2.33
C ARG A 81 0.60 -14.89 0.82
N LEU A 82 -0.34 -14.05 0.38
CA LEU A 82 -0.66 -13.86 -1.05
C LEU A 82 -0.20 -12.50 -1.60
N GLU A 83 0.48 -11.70 -0.77
CA GLU A 83 0.91 -10.33 -1.10
C GLU A 83 1.68 -10.24 -2.43
N HIS A 84 2.70 -11.08 -2.62
CA HIS A 84 3.49 -11.09 -3.86
C HIS A 84 2.68 -11.56 -5.07
N HIS A 85 1.81 -12.55 -4.88
CA HIS A 85 0.95 -13.05 -5.96
C HIS A 85 0.01 -11.96 -6.46
N TRP A 86 -0.60 -11.22 -5.54
CA TRP A 86 -1.51 -10.11 -5.86
C TRP A 86 -0.76 -8.94 -6.48
N ALA A 87 0.37 -8.53 -5.91
CA ALA A 87 1.20 -7.45 -6.45
C ALA A 87 1.67 -7.78 -7.89
N SER A 88 2.13 -9.01 -8.13
CA SER A 88 2.55 -9.43 -9.47
C SER A 88 1.39 -9.47 -10.47
N GLY A 89 0.20 -9.91 -10.04
CA GLY A 89 -0.97 -9.93 -10.92
C GLY A 89 -1.42 -8.51 -11.32
N LEU A 90 -1.40 -7.57 -10.36
CA LEU A 90 -1.69 -6.16 -10.65
C LEU A 90 -0.64 -5.54 -11.59
N ALA A 91 0.64 -5.82 -11.37
CA ALA A 91 1.71 -5.29 -12.23
C ALA A 91 1.63 -5.78 -13.69
N GLN A 92 0.94 -6.90 -13.95
CA GLN A 92 0.69 -7.43 -15.29
C GLN A 92 -0.62 -6.93 -15.92
N THR A 93 -1.43 -6.19 -15.16
CA THR A 93 -2.73 -5.72 -15.63
C THR A 93 -2.56 -4.48 -16.53
N GLN A 94 -3.15 -4.53 -17.71
CA GLN A 94 -3.16 -3.39 -18.63
C GLN A 94 -3.77 -2.16 -17.94
N HIS A 95 -3.16 -0.98 -18.13
CA HIS A 95 -3.53 0.31 -17.51
C HIS A 95 -3.10 0.53 -16.06
N LEU A 96 -2.43 -0.43 -15.41
CA LEU A 96 -1.76 -0.17 -14.14
C LEU A 96 -0.27 0.12 -14.36
N ILE A 97 0.26 1.07 -13.61
CA ILE A 97 1.69 1.39 -13.59
C ILE A 97 2.21 1.28 -12.15
N ILE A 98 3.48 0.89 -12.01
CA ILE A 98 4.16 0.92 -10.72
C ILE A 98 4.51 2.38 -10.40
N ALA A 99 3.79 2.97 -9.44
CA ALA A 99 3.99 4.37 -9.05
C ALA A 99 5.35 4.61 -8.38
N LEU A 100 5.81 3.66 -7.56
CA LEU A 100 7.13 3.70 -6.94
C LEU A 100 7.63 2.28 -6.69
N ALA A 101 8.72 1.92 -7.34
CA ALA A 101 9.31 0.60 -7.15
C ALA A 101 9.73 0.38 -5.68
N ARG A 102 9.58 -0.86 -5.22
CA ARG A 102 9.92 -1.33 -3.87
C ARG A 102 9.05 -0.72 -2.76
N PHE A 103 7.91 -0.13 -3.10
CA PHE A 103 6.99 0.42 -2.11
C PHE A 103 6.31 -0.68 -1.29
N GLY A 104 6.77 -0.86 -0.04
CA GLY A 104 6.21 -1.86 0.87
C GLY A 104 7.00 -3.17 0.85
N ALA A 105 7.90 -3.34 -0.13
CA ALA A 105 8.82 -4.45 -0.28
C ALA A 105 10.09 -4.33 0.60
N SER A 106 9.99 -3.82 1.83
CA SER A 106 11.17 -3.65 2.71
C SER A 106 11.82 -4.98 3.09
N ASP A 107 11.06 -6.07 3.10
CA ASP A 107 11.49 -7.43 3.41
C ASP A 107 11.72 -8.30 2.15
N CYS A 108 11.61 -7.75 0.95
CA CYS A 108 11.81 -8.51 -0.29
C CYS A 108 12.50 -7.71 -1.41
N ARG A 109 12.88 -8.41 -2.48
CA ARG A 109 13.49 -7.80 -3.69
C ARG A 109 12.48 -7.61 -4.82
N CYS A 110 11.20 -7.79 -4.55
CA CYS A 110 10.16 -7.62 -5.56
C CYS A 110 10.14 -6.14 -6.01
N PRO A 111 9.88 -5.89 -7.30
CA PRO A 111 9.73 -4.53 -7.79
C PRO A 111 8.50 -3.85 -7.18
N SER A 112 7.53 -4.63 -6.67
CA SER A 112 6.23 -4.27 -6.05
C SER A 112 5.59 -3.02 -6.64
#